data_AF-A0A078K5B5-F1
#
_entry.id   AF-A0A078K5B5-F1
#
_cell.length_a   1.000
_cell.length_b   1.000
_cell.length_c   1.000
_cell.angle_alpha   90.00
_cell.angle_beta   90.00
_cell.angle_gamma   90.00
#
_symmetry.space_group_name_H-M   'P 1'
#
loop_
_entity.id
_entity.type
_entity.pdbx_description
1 polymer ?
#
loop_
_entity_poly.entity_id
_entity_poly.type
_entity_poly.pdbx_seq_one_letter_code
_entity_poly.pdbx_strand_id
1 'polypeptide(L)'
;MGLLRPRERVIVNAIRRESRIKYKAKRMHKRFRSWAQQRVREYWLPMNVCLTSQVNLMDGQYISACVQKAATLRKHDYGLWKGYSERILEISNTLTPQQIGYIFYGMGKSGFLNMPFYNIFLNNVENCLDNFYSHPLMCVAWALNRLQIRNEEFLKKLCKCVINKFDEIRIKDLIKINTSIAKLGINDKNYKSFINKNIVNKLETIFAQDFRNVINDVTLINLYDDEVKKYILTRFSNMFICARPQHYKSAYKSAVSIRVLYPHVWDALTNKVKSFYVRLSMRRIPESPRIPSEFQWEVSDCLAKLGVGHRNTFLWGCYYIDIGETNEKRNCWFIDGPSSFYTSTNQYTESVKLQHRILYDLGWNIRRIVWIDWLNMGNDISKKIEFIKKQRNNEPLGKNLIHTPVIHPDEIASKLKELKLYKTNKEMEKYKNKEQIELNI
;
A
#
# COMPACT_ATOMS: atom_id res chain seq x y z
N MET A 1 33.30 -41.25 27.38
CA MET A 1 33.27 -39.78 27.60
C MET A 1 33.91 -39.51 28.95
N GLY A 2 35.09 -38.88 28.98
CA GLY A 2 35.84 -38.67 30.22
C GLY A 2 35.05 -37.85 31.26
N LEU A 3 35.10 -38.28 32.52
CA LEU A 3 34.52 -37.57 33.66
C LEU A 3 35.21 -36.22 33.83
N LEU A 4 34.61 -35.17 33.29
CA LEU A 4 35.06 -33.78 33.50
C LEU A 4 35.03 -33.46 34.99
N ARG A 5 36.16 -33.00 35.53
CA ARG A 5 36.26 -32.56 36.92
C ARG A 5 35.28 -31.40 37.17
N PRO A 6 34.74 -31.24 38.39
CA PRO A 6 33.71 -30.22 38.66
C PRO A 6 34.08 -28.81 38.17
N ARG A 7 35.34 -28.40 38.35
CA ARG A 7 35.87 -27.10 37.88
C ARG A 7 35.86 -26.97 36.35
N GLU A 8 36.24 -28.02 35.63
CA GLU A 8 36.24 -28.05 34.16
C GLU A 8 34.81 -27.99 33.61
N ARG A 9 33.87 -28.67 34.28
CA ARG A 9 32.45 -28.62 33.93
C ARG A 9 31.88 -27.20 34.06
N VAL A 10 32.26 -26.47 35.11
CA VAL A 10 31.87 -25.06 35.30
C VAL A 10 32.45 -24.17 34.19
N ILE A 11 33.74 -24.34 33.87
CA ILE A 11 34.41 -23.58 32.81
C ILE A 11 33.76 -23.84 31.44
N VAL A 12 33.53 -25.11 31.09
CA VAL A 12 32.88 -25.49 29.81
C VAL A 12 31.46 -24.93 29.74
N ASN A 13 30.70 -24.94 30.84
CA ASN A 13 29.38 -24.36 30.90
C ASN A 13 29.41 -22.83 30.75
N ALA A 14 30.38 -22.15 31.35
CA ALA A 14 30.58 -20.71 31.19
C ALA A 14 30.91 -20.35 29.73
N ILE A 15 31.85 -21.06 29.10
CA ILE A 15 32.23 -20.86 27.69
C ILE A 15 31.03 -21.11 26.76
N ARG A 16 30.22 -22.16 27.01
CA ARG A 16 29.00 -22.42 26.25
C ARG A 16 27.94 -21.34 26.44
N ARG A 17 27.78 -20.82 27.66
CA ARG A 17 26.84 -19.73 27.98
C ARG A 17 27.27 -18.43 27.31
N GLU A 18 28.56 -18.10 27.37
CA GLU A 18 29.16 -16.95 26.70
C GLU A 18 29.03 -17.07 25.17
N SER A 19 29.28 -18.24 24.59
CA SER A 19 29.10 -18.49 23.15
C SER A 19 27.64 -18.32 22.72
N ARG A 20 26.68 -18.78 23.52
CA ARG A 20 25.24 -18.54 23.27
C ARG A 20 24.87 -17.07 23.38
N ILE A 21 25.45 -16.34 24.34
CA ILE A 21 25.27 -14.90 24.50
C ILE A 21 25.88 -14.17 23.30
N LYS A 22 27.11 -14.49 22.88
CA LYS A 22 27.78 -13.93 21.68
C LYS A 22 26.97 -14.22 20.41
N TYR A 23 26.40 -15.40 20.26
CA TYR A 23 25.54 -15.74 19.12
C TYR A 23 24.22 -14.94 19.11
N LYS A 24 23.54 -14.85 20.27
CA LYS A 24 22.35 -14.01 20.44
C LYS A 24 22.68 -12.53 20.20
N ALA A 25 23.79 -12.05 20.76
CA ALA A 25 24.30 -10.70 20.59
C ALA A 25 24.60 -10.42 19.11
N LYS A 26 25.25 -11.32 18.35
CA LYS A 26 25.47 -11.15 16.89
C LYS A 26 24.15 -11.00 16.12
N ARG A 27 23.11 -11.77 16.49
CA ARG A 27 21.75 -11.64 15.92
C ARG A 27 21.07 -10.33 16.32
N MET A 28 21.20 -9.91 17.58
CA MET A 28 20.68 -8.63 18.06
C MET A 28 21.44 -7.46 17.43
N HIS A 29 22.75 -7.56 17.26
CA HIS A 29 23.62 -6.53 16.69
C HIS A 29 23.33 -6.30 15.20
N LYS A 30 22.88 -7.31 14.45
CA LYS A 30 22.32 -7.11 13.09
C LYS A 30 21.00 -6.33 13.12
N ARG A 31 20.14 -6.57 14.12
CA ARG A 31 18.88 -5.83 14.32
C ARG A 31 19.14 -4.41 14.84
N PHE A 32 20.10 -4.23 15.74
CA PHE A 32 20.54 -2.95 16.29
C PHE A 32 21.26 -2.12 15.23
N ARG A 33 22.13 -2.72 14.40
CA ARG A 33 22.68 -2.04 13.20
C ARG A 33 21.56 -1.63 12.26
N SER A 34 20.56 -2.46 11.98
CA SER A 34 19.44 -2.07 11.12
C SER A 34 18.56 -0.97 11.74
N TRP A 35 18.42 -0.92 13.07
CA TRP A 35 17.58 0.04 13.78
C TRP A 35 18.31 1.38 13.95
N ALA A 36 19.59 1.35 14.37
CA ALA A 36 20.48 2.49 14.42
C ALA A 36 20.80 3.04 13.01
N GLN A 37 21.08 2.21 11.99
CA GLN A 37 21.21 2.67 10.60
C GLN A 37 19.89 3.21 10.00
N GLN A 38 18.74 3.02 10.64
CA GLN A 38 17.49 3.65 10.19
C GLN A 38 17.23 5.01 10.84
N ARG A 39 17.75 5.26 12.05
CA ARG A 39 17.64 6.58 12.73
C ARG A 39 18.88 7.46 12.60
N VAL A 40 20.06 6.85 12.46
CA VAL A 40 21.39 7.48 12.36
C VAL A 40 21.97 7.36 10.95
N ARG A 41 21.14 7.07 9.94
CA ARG A 41 21.49 7.57 8.61
C ARG A 41 21.36 9.08 8.73
N GLU A 42 22.46 9.75 9.05
CA GLU A 42 22.76 11.02 8.39
C GLU A 42 22.49 10.76 6.92
N TYR A 43 21.33 11.23 6.47
CA TYR A 43 20.96 11.10 5.09
C TYR A 43 21.97 11.99 4.39
N TRP A 44 22.95 11.38 3.72
CA TRP A 44 23.91 12.11 2.92
C TRP A 44 23.11 12.71 1.77
N LEU A 45 22.61 13.92 2.02
CA LEU A 45 22.14 14.80 0.98
C LEU A 45 23.41 15.30 0.31
N PRO A 46 23.46 15.33 -1.03
CA PRO A 46 24.60 15.89 -1.74
C PRO A 46 24.89 17.36 -1.34
N MET A 47 23.93 18.01 -0.69
CA MET A 47 23.95 19.41 -0.33
C MET A 47 23.26 19.67 1.01
N ASN A 48 23.84 20.55 1.82
CA ASN A 48 23.21 21.08 3.02
C ASN A 48 22.10 22.05 2.63
N VAL A 49 20.86 21.76 3.07
CA VAL A 49 19.70 22.61 2.77
C VAL A 49 18.98 23.10 4.03
N CYS A 50 18.46 24.31 3.97
CA CYS A 50 17.60 24.93 4.96
C CYS A 50 16.15 24.90 4.46
N LEU A 51 15.25 24.27 5.23
CA LEU A 51 13.86 24.10 4.82
C LEU A 51 13.03 25.40 4.90
N THR A 52 13.54 26.44 5.57
CA THR A 52 12.87 27.73 5.74
C THR A 52 13.41 28.81 4.80
N SER A 53 14.28 28.46 3.86
CA SER A 53 14.77 29.40 2.86
C SER A 53 13.63 29.93 1.99
N GLN A 54 13.80 31.14 1.47
CA GLN A 54 12.86 31.77 0.55
C GLN A 54 12.68 30.90 -0.71
N VAL A 55 11.47 30.38 -0.90
CA VAL A 55 11.21 29.34 -1.90
C VAL A 55 11.37 29.87 -3.34
N ASN A 56 11.02 31.12 -3.58
CA ASN A 56 11.17 31.82 -4.87
C ASN A 56 12.63 31.92 -5.36
N LEU A 57 13.62 31.81 -4.46
CA LEU A 57 15.04 31.87 -4.82
C LEU A 57 15.64 30.48 -5.08
N MET A 58 14.89 29.39 -4.86
CA MET A 58 15.42 28.04 -5.00
C MET A 58 15.54 27.65 -6.48
N ASP A 59 16.69 27.12 -6.87
CA ASP A 59 16.87 26.46 -8.17
C ASP A 59 16.42 24.99 -8.11
N GLY A 60 16.54 24.27 -9.25
CA GLY A 60 16.13 22.87 -9.36
C GLY A 60 16.88 21.93 -8.43
N GLN A 61 18.16 22.21 -8.17
CA GLN A 61 19.00 21.37 -7.31
C GLN A 61 18.61 21.57 -5.84
N TYR A 62 18.43 22.81 -5.40
CA TYR A 62 18.09 23.16 -4.04
C TYR A 62 16.68 22.71 -3.68
N ILE A 63 15.69 22.98 -4.53
CA ILE A 63 14.31 22.60 -4.24
C ILE A 63 14.12 21.09 -4.17
N SER A 64 14.75 20.33 -5.06
CA SER A 64 14.65 18.86 -5.06
C SER A 64 15.29 18.25 -3.80
N ALA A 65 16.40 18.81 -3.33
CA ALA A 65 17.03 18.44 -2.07
C ALA A 65 16.16 18.82 -0.85
N CYS A 66 15.57 20.03 -0.83
CA CYS A 66 14.63 20.48 0.19
C CYS A 66 13.41 19.57 0.30
N VAL A 67 12.78 19.22 -0.82
CA VAL A 67 11.62 18.32 -0.90
C VAL A 67 11.98 16.94 -0.34
N GLN A 68 13.12 16.37 -0.75
CA GLN A 68 13.56 15.07 -0.26
C GLN A 68 13.85 15.08 1.26
N LYS A 69 14.51 16.15 1.75
CA LYS A 69 14.82 16.32 3.18
C LYS A 69 13.55 16.51 3.99
N ALA A 70 12.65 17.39 3.58
CA ALA A 70 11.37 17.65 4.26
C ALA A 70 10.53 16.37 4.40
N ALA A 71 10.43 15.57 3.33
CA ALA A 71 9.74 14.28 3.38
C ALA A 71 10.42 13.28 4.33
N THR A 72 11.74 13.28 4.38
CA THR A 72 12.51 12.36 5.24
C THR A 72 12.40 12.73 6.71
N LEU A 73 12.36 14.03 7.02
CA LEU A 73 12.10 14.58 8.35
C LEU A 73 10.62 14.56 8.73
N ARG A 74 9.73 14.04 7.86
CA ARG A 74 8.28 13.96 8.08
C ARG A 74 7.67 15.32 8.42
N LYS A 75 8.07 16.35 7.68
CA LYS A 75 7.42 17.66 7.78
C LYS A 75 6.04 17.59 7.13
N HIS A 76 5.03 18.04 7.85
CA HIS A 76 3.62 18.00 7.44
C HIS A 76 3.01 19.40 7.26
N ASP A 77 3.85 20.44 7.21
CA ASP A 77 3.41 21.82 7.03
C ASP A 77 2.85 22.05 5.62
N TYR A 78 1.57 22.39 5.52
CA TYR A 78 0.89 22.55 4.24
C TYR A 78 1.43 23.74 3.44
N GLY A 79 1.71 24.87 4.10
CA GLY A 79 2.23 26.08 3.44
C GLY A 79 3.58 25.84 2.78
N LEU A 80 4.47 25.12 3.48
CA LEU A 80 5.77 24.69 2.97
C LEU A 80 5.63 23.84 1.70
N TRP A 81 4.81 22.78 1.74
CA TRP A 81 4.64 21.89 0.60
C TRP A 81 3.94 22.57 -0.58
N LYS A 82 2.99 23.47 -0.30
CA LYS A 82 2.34 24.30 -1.31
C LYS A 82 3.37 25.20 -2.00
N GLY A 83 4.19 25.94 -1.25
CA GLY A 83 5.23 26.79 -1.80
C GLY A 83 6.23 26.00 -2.65
N TYR A 84 6.66 24.81 -2.19
CA TYR A 84 7.49 23.93 -3.02
C TYR A 84 6.81 23.55 -4.34
N SER A 85 5.53 23.17 -4.29
CA SER A 85 4.80 22.77 -5.50
C SER A 85 4.67 23.91 -6.50
N GLU A 86 4.41 25.13 -6.05
CA GLU A 86 4.32 26.33 -6.92
C GLU A 86 5.65 26.62 -7.59
N ARG A 87 6.74 26.68 -6.80
CA ARG A 87 8.08 26.93 -7.35
C ARG A 87 8.54 25.84 -8.32
N ILE A 88 8.24 24.58 -8.06
CA ILE A 88 8.56 23.48 -8.98
C ILE A 88 7.90 23.69 -10.35
N LEU A 89 6.67 24.21 -10.39
CA LEU A 89 6.00 24.51 -11.65
C LEU A 89 6.69 25.65 -12.40
N GLU A 90 7.06 26.73 -11.70
CA GLU A 90 7.79 27.87 -12.28
C GLU A 90 9.09 27.46 -12.98
N ILE A 91 9.87 26.58 -12.35
CA ILE A 91 11.18 26.14 -12.88
C ILE A 91 11.12 24.81 -13.62
N SER A 92 9.94 24.27 -13.88
CA SER A 92 9.76 22.89 -14.35
C SER A 92 10.55 22.56 -15.62
N ASN A 93 10.72 23.53 -16.52
CA ASN A 93 11.48 23.37 -17.77
C ASN A 93 13.00 23.28 -17.59
N THR A 94 13.53 23.65 -16.42
CA THR A 94 14.97 23.58 -16.12
C THR A 94 15.36 22.33 -15.33
N LEU A 95 14.38 21.51 -14.94
CA LEU A 95 14.60 20.37 -14.06
C LEU A 95 15.22 19.19 -14.80
N THR A 96 16.29 18.63 -14.23
CA THR A 96 16.88 17.40 -14.74
C THR A 96 16.07 16.16 -14.33
N PRO A 97 16.17 15.03 -15.06
CA PRO A 97 15.51 13.79 -14.66
C PRO A 97 15.79 13.36 -13.21
N GLN A 98 17.01 13.58 -12.72
CA GLN A 98 17.37 13.28 -11.34
C GLN A 98 16.59 14.13 -10.33
N GLN A 99 16.50 15.45 -10.58
CA GLN A 99 15.78 16.39 -9.72
C GLN A 99 14.29 16.06 -9.71
N ILE A 100 13.70 15.78 -10.89
CA ILE A 100 12.31 15.31 -11.01
C ILE A 100 12.10 14.03 -10.18
N GLY A 101 13.00 13.06 -10.30
CA GLY A 101 12.95 11.82 -9.51
C GLY A 101 12.92 12.09 -8.00
N TYR A 102 13.74 13.01 -7.50
CA TYR A 102 13.75 13.39 -6.08
C TYR A 102 12.51 14.16 -5.64
N ILE A 103 11.98 15.02 -6.51
CA ILE A 103 10.70 15.71 -6.28
C ILE A 103 9.58 14.70 -6.10
N PHE A 104 9.37 13.78 -7.06
CA PHE A 104 8.34 12.75 -6.95
C PHE A 104 8.55 11.85 -5.73
N TYR A 105 9.79 11.46 -5.44
CA TYR A 105 10.08 10.66 -4.25
C TYR A 105 9.68 11.41 -2.97
N GLY A 106 10.04 12.69 -2.83
CA GLY A 106 9.69 13.49 -1.66
C GLY A 106 8.18 13.68 -1.53
N MET A 107 7.50 14.06 -2.61
CA MET A 107 6.05 14.26 -2.65
C MET A 107 5.27 12.96 -2.35
N GLY A 108 5.66 11.83 -2.96
CA GLY A 108 5.05 10.53 -2.69
C GLY A 108 5.33 10.00 -1.27
N LYS A 109 6.48 10.36 -0.69
CA LYS A 109 6.85 9.99 0.68
C LYS A 109 6.12 10.82 1.73
N SER A 110 5.95 12.12 1.51
CA SER A 110 5.16 12.99 2.39
C SER A 110 3.66 12.71 2.28
N GLY A 111 3.21 12.18 1.15
CA GLY A 111 1.79 12.02 0.85
C GLY A 111 1.13 13.35 0.50
N PHE A 112 1.91 14.34 0.05
CA PHE A 112 1.37 15.64 -0.33
C PHE A 112 0.56 15.53 -1.63
N LEU A 113 -0.74 15.70 -1.49
CA LEU A 113 -1.69 15.63 -2.59
C LEU A 113 -2.16 17.04 -2.99
N ASN A 114 -1.74 17.47 -4.18
CA ASN A 114 -2.18 18.69 -4.84
C ASN A 114 -2.43 18.36 -6.32
N MET A 115 -3.68 18.03 -6.68
CA MET A 115 -4.01 17.55 -8.04
C MET A 115 -3.68 18.56 -9.15
N PRO A 116 -3.97 19.88 -9.00
CA PRO A 116 -3.51 20.88 -9.97
C PRO A 116 -2.00 20.81 -10.25
N PHE A 117 -1.18 20.65 -9.21
CA PHE A 117 0.27 20.47 -9.37
C PHE A 117 0.61 19.24 -10.21
N TYR A 118 0.04 18.06 -9.89
CA TYR A 118 0.36 16.83 -10.63
C TYR A 118 -0.13 16.87 -12.08
N ASN A 119 -1.31 17.47 -12.34
CA ASN A 119 -1.84 17.58 -13.69
C ASN A 119 -0.90 18.40 -14.59
N ILE A 120 -0.39 19.53 -14.10
CA ILE A 120 0.54 20.39 -14.86
C ILE A 120 1.93 19.73 -14.93
N PHE A 121 2.44 19.26 -13.80
CA PHE A 121 3.81 18.76 -13.73
C PHE A 121 4.00 17.47 -14.54
N LEU A 122 3.00 16.58 -14.59
CA LEU A 122 3.08 15.36 -15.40
C LEU A 122 3.19 15.66 -16.90
N ASN A 123 2.54 16.71 -17.40
CA ASN A 123 2.67 17.11 -18.80
C ASN A 123 4.13 17.51 -19.12
N ASN A 124 4.79 18.24 -18.22
CA ASN A 124 6.21 18.62 -18.41
C ASN A 124 7.15 17.41 -18.29
N VAL A 125 6.83 16.48 -17.40
CA VAL A 125 7.59 15.23 -17.21
C VAL A 125 7.48 14.33 -18.44
N GLU A 126 6.30 14.30 -19.06
CA GLU A 126 6.06 13.51 -20.27
C GLU A 126 6.99 13.93 -21.41
N ASN A 127 7.17 15.24 -21.62
CA ASN A 127 8.03 15.79 -22.67
C ASN A 127 9.51 15.42 -22.54
N CYS A 128 9.97 15.05 -21.34
CA CYS A 128 11.36 14.66 -21.08
C CYS A 128 11.51 13.20 -20.64
N LEU A 129 10.46 12.38 -20.75
CA LEU A 129 10.42 11.01 -20.27
C LEU A 129 11.50 10.12 -20.92
N ASP A 130 11.83 10.38 -22.19
CA ASP A 130 12.88 9.65 -22.92
C ASP A 130 14.28 9.91 -22.37
N ASN A 131 14.50 10.98 -21.61
CA ASN A 131 15.78 11.25 -20.94
C ASN A 131 15.90 10.54 -19.59
N PHE A 132 14.84 9.87 -19.11
CA PHE A 132 14.84 9.28 -17.78
C PHE A 132 15.58 7.95 -17.79
N TYR A 133 16.44 7.76 -16.79
CA TYR A 133 17.07 6.49 -16.49
C TYR A 133 16.28 5.76 -15.39
N SER A 134 16.78 4.60 -14.98
CA SER A 134 16.15 3.68 -14.01
C SER A 134 15.49 4.35 -12.79
N HIS A 135 16.20 5.27 -12.12
CA HIS A 135 15.75 5.78 -10.82
C HIS A 135 14.60 6.80 -10.92
N PRO A 136 14.66 7.85 -11.78
CA PRO A 136 13.53 8.75 -12.00
C PRO A 136 12.25 8.05 -12.44
N LEU A 137 12.32 7.11 -13.40
CA LEU A 137 11.14 6.34 -13.84
C LEU A 137 10.45 5.64 -12.67
N MET A 138 11.25 5.00 -11.81
CA MET A 138 10.73 4.36 -10.60
C MET A 138 10.12 5.34 -9.62
N CYS A 139 10.76 6.49 -9.37
CA CYS A 139 10.26 7.48 -8.44
C CYS A 139 8.90 8.03 -8.88
N VAL A 140 8.72 8.34 -10.17
CA VAL A 140 7.44 8.79 -10.73
C VAL A 140 6.36 7.72 -10.53
N ALA A 141 6.58 6.49 -11.04
CA ALA A 141 5.60 5.41 -10.92
C ALA A 141 5.27 5.08 -9.46
N TRP A 142 6.27 5.09 -8.58
CA TRP A 142 6.10 4.86 -7.14
C TRP A 142 5.29 5.95 -6.45
N ALA A 143 5.56 7.22 -6.76
CA ALA A 143 4.86 8.35 -6.18
C ALA A 143 3.39 8.38 -6.60
N LEU A 144 3.10 8.22 -7.90
CA LEU A 144 1.73 8.16 -8.42
C LEU A 144 0.93 7.02 -7.78
N ASN A 145 1.54 5.84 -7.62
CA ASN A 145 0.92 4.73 -6.90
C ASN A 145 0.65 5.07 -5.43
N ARG A 146 1.59 5.69 -4.73
CA ARG A 146 1.37 6.07 -3.32
C ARG A 146 0.24 7.08 -3.14
N LEU A 147 0.11 8.00 -4.07
CA LEU A 147 -0.93 9.02 -4.09
C LEU A 147 -2.21 8.56 -4.78
N GLN A 148 -2.26 7.31 -5.26
CA GLN A 148 -3.38 6.75 -6.01
C GLN A 148 -3.79 7.59 -7.24
N ILE A 149 -2.84 8.27 -7.88
CA ILE A 149 -3.08 9.08 -9.08
C ILE A 149 -2.98 8.18 -10.30
N ARG A 150 -4.10 7.99 -11.00
CA ARG A 150 -4.22 7.10 -12.16
C ARG A 150 -4.37 7.88 -13.46
N ASN A 151 -3.28 8.49 -13.93
CA ASN A 151 -3.22 9.04 -15.29
C ASN A 151 -2.84 7.91 -16.27
N GLU A 152 -3.84 7.29 -16.88
CA GLU A 152 -3.65 6.09 -17.72
C GLU A 152 -2.82 6.38 -18.97
N GLU A 153 -3.03 7.52 -19.61
CA GLU A 153 -2.30 7.90 -20.82
C GLU A 153 -0.80 8.07 -20.53
N PHE A 154 -0.46 8.87 -19.52
CA PHE A 154 0.91 9.07 -19.07
C PHE A 154 1.58 7.74 -18.68
N LEU A 155 0.86 6.89 -17.94
CA LEU A 155 1.42 5.61 -17.47
C LEU A 155 1.65 4.62 -18.62
N LYS A 156 0.85 4.64 -19.70
CA LYS A 156 1.12 3.86 -20.91
C LYS A 156 2.38 4.35 -21.64
N LYS A 157 2.59 5.67 -21.71
CA LYS A 157 3.84 6.25 -22.25
C LYS A 157 5.05 5.85 -21.38
N LEU A 158 4.90 5.86 -20.06
CA LEU A 158 5.91 5.34 -19.12
C LEU A 158 6.20 3.85 -19.35
N CYS A 159 5.17 3.02 -19.55
CA CYS A 159 5.34 1.61 -19.90
C CYS A 159 6.17 1.43 -21.18
N LYS A 160 5.89 2.22 -22.24
CA LYS A 160 6.66 2.20 -23.48
C LYS A 160 8.14 2.56 -23.25
N CYS A 161 8.41 3.62 -22.49
CA CYS A 161 9.79 4.02 -22.14
C CYS A 161 10.52 2.91 -21.36
N VAL A 162 9.82 2.24 -20.43
CA VAL A 162 10.37 1.12 -19.65
C VAL A 162 10.71 -0.09 -20.53
N ILE A 163 9.90 -0.40 -21.56
CA ILE A 163 10.21 -1.45 -22.53
C ILE A 163 11.50 -1.09 -23.29
N ASN A 164 11.56 0.13 -23.86
CA ASN A 164 12.69 0.58 -24.66
C ASN A 164 14.02 0.56 -23.88
N LYS A 165 13.96 0.81 -22.57
CA LYS A 165 15.12 0.89 -21.68
C LYS A 165 15.25 -0.32 -20.76
N PHE A 166 14.57 -1.42 -21.07
CA PHE A 166 14.40 -2.52 -20.12
C PHE A 166 15.72 -3.00 -19.55
N ASP A 167 16.75 -3.19 -20.38
CA ASP A 167 18.05 -3.71 -19.97
C ASP A 167 18.82 -2.76 -19.04
N GLU A 168 18.74 -1.45 -19.30
CA GLU A 168 19.37 -0.40 -18.50
C GLU A 168 18.72 -0.21 -17.11
N ILE A 169 17.45 -0.60 -16.98
CA ILE A 169 16.73 -0.42 -15.71
C ILE A 169 17.25 -1.40 -14.65
N ARG A 170 17.61 -0.87 -13.49
CA ARG A 170 17.98 -1.66 -12.32
C ARG A 170 16.79 -2.52 -11.89
N ILE A 171 17.01 -3.81 -11.66
CA ILE A 171 15.93 -4.74 -11.32
C ILE A 171 15.11 -4.31 -10.08
N LYS A 172 15.73 -3.67 -9.08
CA LYS A 172 15.03 -3.16 -7.89
C LYS A 172 14.02 -2.05 -8.23
N ASP A 173 14.36 -1.24 -9.22
CA ASP A 173 13.51 -0.16 -9.70
C ASP A 173 12.39 -0.73 -10.56
N LEU A 174 12.71 -1.67 -11.46
CA LEU A 174 11.72 -2.38 -12.27
C LEU A 174 10.64 -3.08 -11.43
N ILE A 175 11.02 -3.74 -10.33
CA ILE A 175 10.06 -4.38 -9.40
C ILE A 175 9.04 -3.37 -8.87
N LYS A 176 9.49 -2.16 -8.52
CA LYS A 176 8.61 -1.09 -8.02
C LYS A 176 7.74 -0.52 -9.13
N ILE A 177 8.30 -0.31 -10.33
CA ILE A 177 7.55 0.13 -11.51
C ILE A 177 6.42 -0.88 -11.80
N ASN A 178 6.74 -2.17 -11.95
CA ASN A 178 5.77 -3.23 -12.18
C ASN A 178 4.68 -3.27 -11.11
N THR A 179 5.06 -3.13 -9.84
CA THR A 179 4.11 -3.09 -8.73
C THR A 179 3.21 -1.85 -8.79
N SER A 180 3.73 -0.71 -9.21
CA SER A 180 2.95 0.51 -9.39
C SER A 180 1.98 0.41 -10.56
N ILE A 181 2.44 -0.04 -11.73
CA ILE A 181 1.61 -0.26 -12.93
C ILE A 181 0.45 -1.22 -12.59
N ALA A 182 0.74 -2.34 -11.92
CA ALA A 182 -0.27 -3.31 -11.52
C ALA A 182 -1.28 -2.75 -10.50
N LYS A 183 -0.81 -1.98 -9.50
CA LYS A 183 -1.69 -1.40 -8.46
C LYS A 183 -2.53 -0.22 -8.94
N LEU A 184 -2.04 0.52 -9.93
CA LEU A 184 -2.78 1.57 -10.62
C LEU A 184 -3.73 1.01 -11.70
N GLY A 185 -3.76 -0.31 -11.90
CA GLY A 185 -4.70 -0.95 -12.83
C GLY A 185 -4.47 -0.51 -14.28
N ILE A 186 -3.21 -0.35 -14.69
CA ILE A 186 -2.85 0.02 -16.05
C ILE A 186 -2.75 -1.24 -16.90
N ASN A 187 -3.68 -1.38 -17.84
CA ASN A 187 -3.77 -2.55 -18.72
C ASN A 187 -3.15 -2.24 -20.09
N ASP A 188 -1.83 -2.37 -20.19
CA ASP A 188 -1.09 -2.29 -21.45
C ASP A 188 -0.67 -3.70 -21.89
N LYS A 189 -1.25 -4.19 -23.00
CA LYS A 189 -1.01 -5.54 -23.51
C LYS A 189 0.44 -5.74 -23.96
N ASN A 190 1.05 -4.72 -24.57
CA ASN A 190 2.43 -4.81 -25.05
C ASN A 190 3.40 -4.89 -23.87
N TYR A 191 3.21 -4.01 -22.88
CA TYR A 191 3.97 -4.04 -21.62
C TYR A 191 3.82 -5.37 -20.92
N LYS A 192 2.59 -5.86 -20.77
CA LYS A 192 2.33 -7.15 -20.12
C LYS A 192 3.03 -8.30 -20.84
N SER A 193 2.91 -8.39 -22.16
CA SER A 193 3.57 -9.44 -22.96
C SER A 193 5.09 -9.36 -22.82
N PHE A 194 5.66 -8.18 -23.00
CA PHE A 194 7.11 -7.96 -22.93
C PHE A 194 7.68 -8.29 -21.55
N ILE A 195 7.03 -7.82 -20.47
CA ILE A 195 7.48 -8.09 -19.10
C ILE A 195 7.43 -9.60 -18.83
N ASN A 196 6.36 -10.30 -19.20
CA ASN A 196 6.25 -11.73 -18.93
C ASN A 196 7.32 -12.55 -19.67
N LYS A 197 7.65 -12.18 -20.91
CA LYS A 197 8.72 -12.82 -21.68
C LYS A 197 10.12 -12.66 -21.06
N ASN A 198 10.41 -11.52 -20.41
CA ASN A 198 11.77 -11.13 -20.05
C ASN A 198 12.07 -11.07 -18.54
N ILE A 199 11.03 -10.95 -17.68
CA ILE A 199 11.24 -10.65 -16.26
C ILE A 199 11.94 -11.77 -15.48
N VAL A 200 11.69 -13.04 -15.83
CA VAL A 200 12.30 -14.19 -15.13
C VAL A 200 13.82 -14.11 -15.23
N ASN A 201 14.35 -13.93 -16.45
CA ASN A 201 15.79 -13.80 -16.69
C ASN A 201 16.39 -12.66 -15.85
N LYS A 202 15.72 -11.51 -15.79
CA LYS A 202 16.20 -10.37 -15.00
C LYS A 202 16.09 -10.61 -13.48
N LEU A 203 15.14 -11.43 -13.04
CA LEU A 203 14.99 -11.85 -11.65
C LEU A 203 15.97 -12.96 -11.25
N GLU A 204 16.67 -13.62 -12.18
CA GLU A 204 17.67 -14.61 -11.81
C GLU A 204 18.89 -13.99 -11.13
N THR A 205 19.26 -12.79 -11.57
CA THR A 205 20.45 -12.06 -11.12
C THR A 205 20.27 -11.30 -9.79
N ILE A 206 19.06 -11.26 -9.23
CA ILE A 206 18.78 -10.46 -8.03
C ILE A 206 19.10 -11.19 -6.72
N PHE A 207 19.68 -10.46 -5.76
CA PHE A 207 19.89 -10.92 -4.38
C PHE A 207 18.58 -11.24 -3.65
N ALA A 208 18.64 -12.25 -2.77
CA ALA A 208 17.53 -12.70 -1.93
C ALA A 208 16.81 -11.57 -1.17
N GLN A 209 17.59 -10.60 -0.66
CA GLN A 209 17.07 -9.48 0.12
C GLN A 209 16.20 -8.53 -0.71
N ASP A 210 16.43 -8.43 -2.02
CA ASP A 210 15.64 -7.56 -2.89
C ASP A 210 14.49 -8.34 -3.54
N PHE A 211 14.69 -9.64 -3.82
CA PHE A 211 13.65 -10.53 -4.37
C PHE A 211 12.38 -10.57 -3.52
N ARG A 212 12.50 -10.43 -2.20
CA ARG A 212 11.32 -10.39 -1.30
C ARG A 212 10.31 -9.28 -1.63
N ASN A 213 10.67 -8.27 -2.43
CA ASN A 213 9.73 -7.23 -2.88
C ASN A 213 8.97 -7.61 -4.16
N VAL A 214 9.39 -8.68 -4.85
CA VAL A 214 8.73 -9.21 -6.05
C VAL A 214 7.39 -9.84 -5.69
N ILE A 215 7.30 -10.46 -4.51
CA ILE A 215 6.08 -11.11 -4.04
C ILE A 215 5.03 -10.05 -3.66
N ASN A 216 4.06 -9.83 -4.54
CA ASN A 216 2.92 -8.98 -4.32
C ASN A 216 1.69 -9.56 -5.02
N ASP A 217 0.60 -9.69 -4.26
CA ASP A 217 -0.67 -10.25 -4.71
C ASP A 217 -1.23 -9.50 -5.93
N VAL A 218 -1.33 -8.17 -5.85
CA VAL A 218 -1.88 -7.37 -6.96
C VAL A 218 -0.99 -7.48 -8.21
N THR A 219 0.34 -7.41 -8.08
CA THR A 219 1.25 -7.55 -9.21
C THR A 219 1.17 -8.93 -9.86
N LEU A 220 1.15 -10.00 -9.05
CA LEU A 220 1.00 -11.37 -9.55
C LEU A 220 -0.30 -11.57 -10.32
N ILE A 221 -1.41 -10.98 -9.87
CA ILE A 221 -2.72 -11.21 -10.46
C ILE A 221 -2.94 -10.35 -11.71
N ASN A 222 -2.49 -9.09 -11.69
CA ASN A 222 -2.81 -8.14 -12.76
C ASN A 222 -1.77 -8.13 -13.89
N LEU A 223 -0.48 -8.30 -13.55
CA LEU A 223 0.62 -8.16 -14.53
C LEU A 223 1.18 -9.50 -14.98
N TYR A 224 1.41 -10.43 -14.06
CA TYR A 224 2.18 -11.64 -14.39
C TYR A 224 1.34 -12.79 -14.93
N ASP A 225 1.92 -13.56 -15.85
CA ASP A 225 1.36 -14.80 -16.38
C ASP A 225 1.63 -15.99 -15.45
N ASP A 226 1.20 -17.16 -15.88
CA ASP A 226 1.24 -18.36 -15.06
C ASP A 226 2.66 -18.86 -14.78
N GLU A 227 3.58 -18.76 -15.74
CA GLU A 227 4.97 -19.15 -15.55
C GLU A 227 5.69 -18.22 -14.57
N VAL A 228 5.50 -16.91 -14.73
CA VAL A 228 6.09 -15.92 -13.83
C VAL A 228 5.52 -16.06 -12.42
N LYS A 229 4.21 -16.31 -12.26
CA LYS A 229 3.59 -16.60 -10.95
C LYS A 229 4.23 -17.83 -10.30
N LYS A 230 4.35 -18.96 -11.01
CA LYS A 230 4.97 -20.20 -10.50
C LYS A 230 6.41 -19.95 -10.05
N TYR A 231 7.19 -19.28 -10.89
CA TYR A 231 8.58 -18.94 -10.61
C TYR A 231 8.71 -18.10 -9.34
N ILE A 232 7.90 -17.03 -9.21
CA ILE A 232 7.97 -16.13 -8.05
C ILE A 232 7.61 -16.85 -6.75
N LEU A 233 6.53 -17.64 -6.75
CA LEU A 233 6.12 -18.41 -5.56
C LEU A 233 7.19 -19.44 -5.16
N THR A 234 7.73 -20.16 -6.14
CA THR A 234 8.77 -21.17 -5.92
C THR A 234 10.03 -20.52 -5.36
N ARG A 235 10.54 -19.46 -6.00
CA ARG A 235 11.78 -18.79 -5.59
C ARG A 235 11.63 -18.11 -4.23
N PHE A 236 10.48 -17.51 -3.92
CA PHE A 236 10.23 -16.93 -2.59
C PHE A 236 10.30 -17.99 -1.49
N SER A 237 9.73 -19.18 -1.72
CA SER A 237 9.75 -20.29 -0.76
C SER A 237 11.16 -20.79 -0.44
N ASN A 238 12.13 -20.59 -1.35
CA ASN A 238 13.53 -20.95 -1.15
C ASN A 238 14.35 -19.83 -0.47
N MET A 239 13.92 -18.57 -0.60
CA MET A 239 14.70 -17.39 -0.14
C MET A 239 14.07 -16.65 1.05
N PHE A 240 12.97 -17.17 1.61
CA PHE A 240 12.15 -16.50 2.63
C PHE A 240 12.90 -16.09 3.90
N ILE A 241 14.08 -16.66 4.20
CA ILE A 241 14.85 -16.32 5.41
C ILE A 241 15.24 -14.83 5.49
N CYS A 242 15.33 -14.15 4.34
CA CYS A 242 15.60 -12.71 4.26
C CYS A 242 14.32 -11.84 4.36
N ALA A 243 13.14 -12.46 4.47
CA ALA A 243 11.86 -11.77 4.53
C ALA A 243 11.59 -11.17 5.93
N ARG A 244 10.94 -10.01 5.92
CA ARG A 244 10.36 -9.32 7.09
C ARG A 244 8.84 -9.55 7.14
N PRO A 245 8.15 -9.30 8.28
CA PRO A 245 6.71 -9.56 8.44
C PRO A 245 5.83 -9.11 7.26
N GLN A 246 6.06 -7.92 6.71
CA GLN A 246 5.29 -7.42 5.57
C GLN A 246 5.43 -8.27 4.31
N HIS A 247 6.60 -8.87 4.06
CA HIS A 247 6.82 -9.72 2.88
C HIS A 247 6.18 -11.09 3.09
N TYR A 248 6.20 -11.61 4.32
CA TYR A 248 5.44 -12.82 4.66
C TYR A 248 3.94 -12.62 4.48
N LYS A 249 3.41 -11.45 4.86
CA LYS A 249 2.03 -11.08 4.61
C LYS A 249 1.72 -11.03 3.11
N SER A 250 2.55 -10.35 2.33
CA SER A 250 2.40 -10.31 0.87
C SER A 250 2.48 -11.69 0.23
N ALA A 251 3.36 -12.55 0.72
CA ALA A 251 3.49 -13.93 0.26
C ALA A 251 2.28 -14.79 0.62
N TYR A 252 1.73 -14.64 1.84
CA TYR A 252 0.50 -15.33 2.24
C TYR A 252 -0.68 -14.87 1.38
N LYS A 253 -0.87 -13.55 1.22
CA LYS A 253 -1.91 -13.00 0.33
C LYS A 253 -1.76 -13.51 -1.10
N SER A 254 -0.54 -13.48 -1.64
CA SER A 254 -0.24 -13.98 -2.98
C SER A 254 -0.63 -15.45 -3.16
N ALA A 255 -0.28 -16.30 -2.19
CA ALA A 255 -0.63 -17.72 -2.23
C ALA A 255 -2.15 -17.94 -2.19
N VAL A 256 -2.87 -17.19 -1.34
CA VAL A 256 -4.34 -17.24 -1.30
C VAL A 256 -4.93 -16.76 -2.64
N SER A 257 -4.46 -15.63 -3.18
CA SER A 257 -4.93 -15.10 -4.46
C SER A 257 -4.72 -16.08 -5.60
N ILE A 258 -3.55 -16.72 -5.67
CA ILE A 258 -3.25 -17.73 -6.70
C ILE A 258 -4.08 -18.99 -6.50
N ARG A 259 -4.20 -19.51 -5.28
CA ARG A 259 -4.99 -20.71 -5.00
C ARG A 259 -6.47 -20.54 -5.35
N VAL A 260 -7.03 -19.36 -5.11
CA VAL A 260 -8.46 -19.09 -5.35
C VAL A 260 -8.71 -18.72 -6.82
N LEU A 261 -7.90 -17.84 -7.41
CA LEU A 261 -8.18 -17.28 -8.74
C LEU A 261 -7.49 -18.03 -9.90
N TYR A 262 -6.44 -18.79 -9.62
CA TYR A 262 -5.64 -19.53 -10.59
C TYR A 262 -5.28 -20.93 -10.03
N PRO A 263 -6.29 -21.78 -9.73
CA PRO A 263 -6.07 -23.08 -9.10
C PRO A 263 -5.11 -23.97 -9.90
N HIS A 264 -5.14 -23.92 -11.24
CA HIS A 264 -4.22 -24.65 -12.10
C HIS A 264 -2.75 -24.25 -11.89
N VAL A 265 -2.47 -22.97 -11.62
CA VAL A 265 -1.12 -22.48 -11.28
C VAL A 265 -0.70 -23.03 -9.92
N TRP A 266 -1.62 -23.01 -8.95
CA TRP A 266 -1.36 -23.54 -7.61
C TRP A 266 -1.08 -25.05 -7.65
N ASP A 267 -1.86 -25.81 -8.40
CA ASP A 267 -1.73 -27.26 -8.48
C ASP A 267 -0.42 -27.69 -9.16
N ALA A 268 0.04 -26.92 -10.15
CA ALA A 268 1.33 -27.09 -10.80
C ALA A 268 2.55 -26.81 -9.89
N LEU A 269 2.37 -26.20 -8.72
CA LEU A 269 3.46 -26.04 -7.75
C LEU A 269 3.81 -27.38 -7.10
N THR A 270 5.11 -27.59 -6.84
CA THR A 270 5.58 -28.77 -6.12
C THR A 270 4.98 -28.84 -4.71
N ASN A 271 4.83 -30.06 -4.18
CA ASN A 271 4.33 -30.27 -2.81
C ASN A 271 5.16 -29.52 -1.77
N LYS A 272 6.48 -29.44 -1.94
CA LYS A 272 7.38 -28.66 -1.07
C LYS A 272 6.98 -27.18 -1.00
N VAL A 273 6.69 -26.56 -2.15
CA VAL A 273 6.27 -25.15 -2.24
C VAL A 273 4.88 -24.97 -1.62
N LYS A 274 3.92 -25.84 -1.95
CA LYS A 274 2.57 -25.81 -1.35
C LYS A 274 2.63 -25.92 0.17
N SER A 275 3.39 -26.88 0.72
CA SER A 275 3.59 -27.05 2.15
C SER A 275 4.24 -25.84 2.83
N PHE A 276 5.14 -25.12 2.14
CA PHE A 276 5.69 -23.87 2.68
C PHE A 276 4.60 -22.82 2.93
N TYR A 277 3.72 -22.60 1.95
CA TYR A 277 2.64 -21.62 2.06
C TYR A 277 1.53 -22.04 3.04
N VAL A 278 1.23 -23.33 3.14
CA VAL A 278 0.33 -23.87 4.19
C VAL A 278 0.92 -23.64 5.59
N ARG A 279 2.22 -23.87 5.79
CA ARG A 279 2.86 -23.52 7.07
C ARG A 279 2.88 -22.02 7.32
N LEU A 280 3.02 -21.21 6.27
CA LEU A 280 2.99 -19.76 6.38
C LEU A 280 1.61 -19.26 6.83
N SER A 281 0.51 -19.86 6.34
CA SER A 281 -0.84 -19.46 6.74
C SER A 281 -1.17 -19.77 8.20
N MET A 282 -0.51 -20.79 8.78
CA MET A 282 -0.63 -21.12 10.21
C MET A 282 0.27 -20.25 11.11
N ARG A 283 1.20 -19.48 10.53
CA ARG A 283 2.16 -18.70 11.29
C ARG A 283 1.53 -17.39 11.76
N ARG A 284 1.72 -17.05 13.03
CA ARG A 284 1.44 -15.69 13.52
C ARG A 284 2.43 -14.70 12.91
N ILE A 285 1.96 -13.91 11.95
CA ILE A 285 2.70 -12.79 11.37
C ILE A 285 2.36 -11.55 12.20
N PRO A 286 3.33 -10.85 12.82
CA PRO A 286 3.06 -9.64 13.56
C PRO A 286 2.43 -8.57 12.66
N GLU A 287 1.28 -8.06 13.04
CA GLU A 287 0.56 -6.99 12.37
C GLU A 287 0.02 -5.99 13.40
N SER A 288 -0.05 -4.72 13.03
CA SER A 288 -0.73 -3.71 13.83
C SER A 288 -2.22 -4.05 13.90
N PRO A 289 -2.85 -4.00 15.08
CA PRO A 289 -4.29 -4.21 15.18
C PRO A 289 -5.01 -3.17 14.34
N ARG A 290 -6.00 -3.61 13.56
CA ARG A 290 -6.90 -2.70 12.86
C ARG A 290 -8.04 -2.34 13.80
N ILE A 291 -8.26 -1.05 13.97
CA ILE A 291 -9.35 -0.51 14.80
C ILE A 291 -10.46 -0.05 13.85
N PRO A 292 -11.75 -0.33 14.14
CA PRO A 292 -12.86 0.24 13.39
C PRO A 292 -12.78 1.77 13.28
N SER A 293 -13.08 2.31 12.11
CA SER A 293 -13.21 3.77 11.92
C SER A 293 -14.53 4.28 12.50
N GLU A 294 -14.66 5.59 12.71
CA GLU A 294 -15.96 6.18 13.11
C GLU A 294 -17.05 5.89 12.09
N PHE A 295 -16.74 5.96 10.80
CA PHE A 295 -17.67 5.57 9.73
C PHE A 295 -18.12 4.11 9.87
N GLN A 296 -17.22 3.20 10.23
CA GLN A 296 -17.59 1.81 10.49
C GLN A 296 -18.49 1.67 11.73
N TRP A 297 -18.23 2.42 12.80
CA TRP A 297 -19.08 2.42 13.99
C TRP A 297 -20.49 2.92 13.69
N GLU A 298 -20.65 3.96 12.88
CA GLU A 298 -22.00 4.43 12.49
C GLU A 298 -22.82 3.35 11.76
N VAL A 299 -22.17 2.58 10.88
CA VAL A 299 -22.84 1.48 10.17
C VAL A 299 -23.16 0.34 11.15
N SER A 300 -22.24 0.04 12.06
CA SER A 300 -22.43 -0.93 13.14
C SER A 300 -23.63 -0.56 14.03
N ASP A 301 -23.76 0.71 14.42
CA ASP A 301 -24.88 1.19 15.22
C ASP A 301 -26.22 1.06 14.48
N CYS A 302 -26.24 1.32 13.17
CA CYS A 302 -27.44 1.14 12.35
C CYS A 302 -27.84 -0.34 12.25
N LEU A 303 -26.87 -1.25 12.09
CA LEU A 303 -27.11 -2.70 12.11
C LEU A 303 -27.64 -3.16 13.47
N ALA A 304 -27.08 -2.64 14.57
CA ALA A 304 -27.54 -2.96 15.92
C ALA A 304 -29.00 -2.51 16.16
N LYS A 305 -29.37 -1.31 15.70
CA LYS A 305 -30.76 -0.81 15.77
C LYS A 305 -31.74 -1.63 14.94
N LEU A 306 -31.27 -2.31 13.90
CA LEU A 306 -32.05 -3.28 13.12
C LEU A 306 -32.11 -4.67 13.78
N GLY A 307 -31.52 -4.86 14.96
CA GLY A 307 -31.45 -6.16 15.63
C GLY A 307 -30.48 -7.15 14.98
N VAL A 308 -29.57 -6.68 14.11
CA VAL A 308 -28.60 -7.55 13.43
C VAL A 308 -27.38 -7.75 14.33
N GLY A 309 -27.23 -8.97 14.87
CA GLY A 309 -26.01 -9.36 15.59
C GLY A 309 -24.80 -9.38 14.65
N HIS A 310 -23.72 -8.71 15.03
CA HIS A 310 -22.52 -8.60 14.19
C HIS A 310 -21.24 -8.39 15.01
N ARG A 311 -20.10 -8.66 14.38
CA ARG A 311 -18.75 -8.44 14.91
C ARG A 311 -18.00 -7.43 14.06
N ASN A 312 -17.43 -6.41 14.69
CA ASN A 312 -16.54 -5.46 14.06
C ASN A 312 -15.11 -5.97 13.94
N THR A 313 -14.47 -5.62 12.83
CA THR A 313 -13.05 -5.74 12.49
C THR A 313 -12.38 -7.00 13.01
N PHE A 314 -12.34 -8.03 12.17
CA PHE A 314 -11.62 -9.26 12.48
C PHE A 314 -10.81 -9.74 11.28
N LEU A 315 -9.73 -10.45 11.58
CA LEU A 315 -8.90 -11.07 10.57
C LEU A 315 -9.52 -12.41 10.17
N TRP A 316 -9.81 -12.58 8.88
CA TRP A 316 -10.22 -13.83 8.27
C TRP A 316 -9.21 -14.24 7.19
N GLY A 317 -8.47 -15.32 7.44
CA GLY A 317 -7.33 -15.70 6.61
C GLY A 317 -6.27 -14.59 6.59
N CYS A 318 -6.02 -14.01 5.41
CA CYS A 318 -5.09 -12.89 5.22
C CYS A 318 -5.78 -11.53 5.02
N TYR A 319 -7.10 -11.46 5.18
CA TYR A 319 -7.92 -10.27 4.94
C TYR A 319 -8.63 -9.83 6.22
N TYR A 320 -8.79 -8.52 6.38
CA TYR A 320 -9.68 -8.00 7.41
C TYR A 320 -11.09 -7.89 6.82
N ILE A 321 -12.06 -8.40 7.58
CA ILE A 321 -13.48 -8.13 7.37
C ILE A 321 -13.84 -6.95 8.26
N ASP A 322 -14.52 -5.94 7.70
CA ASP A 322 -14.87 -4.74 8.47
C ASP A 322 -16.04 -5.05 9.41
N ILE A 323 -17.14 -5.64 8.92
CA ILE A 323 -18.24 -6.12 9.76
C ILE A 323 -18.71 -7.49 9.26
N GLY A 324 -18.87 -8.47 10.15
CA GLY A 324 -19.45 -9.79 9.82
C GLY A 324 -20.68 -10.08 10.68
N GLU A 325 -21.76 -10.57 10.07
CA GLU A 325 -22.97 -10.94 10.82
C GLU A 325 -22.74 -12.23 11.62
N THR A 326 -23.29 -12.30 12.83
CA THR A 326 -23.13 -13.47 13.71
C THR A 326 -24.10 -14.59 13.36
N ASN A 327 -25.32 -14.24 12.94
CA ASN A 327 -26.39 -15.18 12.65
C ASN A 327 -26.18 -15.84 11.28
N GLU A 328 -25.82 -15.04 10.27
CA GLU A 328 -25.46 -15.50 8.93
C GLU A 328 -23.96 -15.35 8.71
N LYS A 329 -23.18 -16.37 9.08
CA LYS A 329 -21.71 -16.33 9.13
C LYS A 329 -21.00 -16.01 7.80
N ARG A 330 -21.71 -16.07 6.66
CA ARG A 330 -21.20 -15.71 5.33
C ARG A 330 -21.52 -14.28 4.93
N ASN A 331 -22.37 -13.56 5.66
CA ASN A 331 -22.66 -12.15 5.38
C ASN A 331 -21.57 -11.27 5.98
N CYS A 332 -21.02 -10.39 5.14
CA CYS A 332 -20.09 -9.37 5.59
C CYS A 332 -20.33 -8.03 4.89
N TRP A 333 -19.92 -6.98 5.58
CA TRP A 333 -20.02 -5.60 5.14
C TRP A 333 -18.62 -4.99 5.10
N PHE A 334 -18.33 -4.30 4.02
CA PHE A 334 -17.11 -3.51 3.84
C PHE A 334 -17.45 -2.03 3.82
N ILE A 335 -16.65 -1.24 4.54
CA ILE A 335 -16.89 0.18 4.74
C ILE A 335 -15.87 0.95 3.91
N ASP A 336 -16.30 1.38 2.73
CA ASP A 336 -15.41 1.92 1.70
C ASP A 336 -15.26 3.42 1.87
N GLY A 337 -14.22 3.82 2.62
CA GLY A 337 -13.79 5.21 2.73
C GLY A 337 -13.09 5.72 1.45
N PRO A 338 -12.73 7.02 1.39
CA PRO A 338 -12.07 7.62 0.21
C PRO A 338 -10.81 6.89 -0.28
N SER A 339 -10.03 6.31 0.63
CA SER A 339 -8.80 5.56 0.29
C SER A 339 -9.05 4.22 -0.42
N SER A 340 -10.30 3.81 -0.58
CA SER A 340 -10.68 2.61 -1.34
C SER A 340 -10.65 2.86 -2.86
N PHE A 341 -10.61 4.13 -3.27
CA PHE A 341 -10.71 4.60 -4.64
C PHE A 341 -9.42 5.29 -5.11
N TYR A 342 -9.23 5.40 -6.43
CA TYR A 342 -8.19 6.26 -6.98
C TYR A 342 -8.52 7.73 -6.73
N THR A 343 -7.48 8.52 -6.49
CA THR A 343 -7.59 9.95 -6.21
C THR A 343 -8.40 10.66 -7.30
N SER A 344 -9.33 11.51 -6.88
CA SER A 344 -10.25 12.26 -7.76
C SER A 344 -11.17 11.39 -8.63
N THR A 345 -11.41 10.14 -8.24
CA THR A 345 -12.36 9.24 -8.92
C THR A 345 -13.15 8.42 -7.90
N ASN A 346 -14.25 7.81 -8.34
CA ASN A 346 -14.95 6.77 -7.60
C ASN A 346 -14.62 5.36 -8.14
N GLN A 347 -13.49 5.23 -8.83
CA GLN A 347 -13.01 3.94 -9.31
C GLN A 347 -12.22 3.24 -8.20
N TYR A 348 -12.64 2.01 -7.84
CA TYR A 348 -11.95 1.22 -6.83
C TYR A 348 -10.50 0.93 -7.22
N THR A 349 -9.62 0.94 -6.22
CA THR A 349 -8.23 0.50 -6.41
C THR A 349 -8.17 -1.01 -6.68
N GLU A 350 -7.16 -1.45 -7.43
CA GLU A 350 -6.95 -2.88 -7.72
C GLU A 350 -6.79 -3.73 -6.45
N SER A 351 -6.30 -3.16 -5.35
CA SER A 351 -6.19 -3.88 -4.07
C SER A 351 -7.57 -4.22 -3.48
N VAL A 352 -8.52 -3.30 -3.58
CA VAL A 352 -9.89 -3.50 -3.07
C VAL A 352 -10.66 -4.46 -3.99
N LYS A 353 -10.53 -4.30 -5.31
CA LYS A 353 -11.12 -5.22 -6.30
C LYS A 353 -10.61 -6.65 -6.08
N LEU A 354 -9.30 -6.82 -5.90
CA LEU A 354 -8.71 -8.15 -5.68
C LEU A 354 -9.23 -8.79 -4.39
N GLN A 355 -9.28 -8.05 -3.29
CA GLN A 355 -9.83 -8.55 -2.03
C GLN A 355 -11.30 -8.97 -2.19
N HIS A 356 -12.11 -8.13 -2.85
CA HIS A 356 -13.52 -8.41 -3.09
C HIS A 356 -13.70 -9.70 -3.90
N ARG A 357 -13.00 -9.82 -5.03
CA ARG A 357 -13.06 -10.98 -5.92
C ARG A 357 -12.68 -12.27 -5.20
N ILE A 358 -11.63 -12.25 -4.39
CA ILE A 358 -11.18 -13.44 -3.64
C ILE A 358 -12.20 -13.85 -2.60
N LEU A 359 -12.75 -12.90 -1.82
CA LEU A 359 -13.75 -13.21 -0.81
C LEU A 359 -15.05 -13.72 -1.45
N TYR A 360 -15.45 -13.15 -2.59
CA TYR A 360 -16.58 -13.62 -3.38
C TYR A 360 -16.37 -15.07 -3.84
N ASP A 361 -15.23 -15.38 -4.47
CA ASP A 361 -14.90 -16.74 -4.93
C ASP A 361 -14.71 -17.74 -3.75
N LEU A 362 -14.52 -17.24 -2.52
CA LEU A 362 -14.53 -18.03 -1.29
C LEU A 362 -15.93 -18.18 -0.64
N GLY A 363 -16.98 -17.65 -1.29
CA GLY A 363 -18.38 -17.83 -0.88
C GLY A 363 -18.88 -16.83 0.16
N TRP A 364 -18.24 -15.67 0.32
CA TRP A 364 -18.76 -14.58 1.15
C TRP A 364 -19.88 -13.82 0.43
N ASN A 365 -20.96 -13.53 1.17
CA ASN A 365 -22.01 -12.61 0.76
C ASN A 365 -21.58 -11.19 1.14
N ILE A 366 -20.98 -10.49 0.18
CA ILE A 366 -20.34 -9.20 0.41
C ILE A 366 -21.31 -8.06 0.12
N ARG A 367 -21.49 -7.17 1.08
CA ARG A 367 -22.14 -5.86 0.91
C ARG A 367 -21.13 -4.76 1.18
N ARG A 368 -21.29 -3.61 0.52
CA ARG A 368 -20.38 -2.47 0.66
C ARG A 368 -21.17 -1.21 0.93
N ILE A 369 -20.69 -0.43 1.90
CA ILE A 369 -21.22 0.90 2.21
C ILE A 369 -20.18 1.91 1.75
N VAL A 370 -20.52 2.70 0.74
CA VAL A 370 -19.60 3.67 0.14
C VAL A 370 -19.78 5.02 0.81
N TRP A 371 -18.66 5.68 1.10
CA TRP A 371 -18.66 6.94 1.84
C TRP A 371 -19.47 8.05 1.17
N ILE A 372 -19.55 8.08 -0.16
CA ILE A 372 -20.29 9.11 -0.92
C ILE A 372 -21.79 8.96 -0.66
N ASP A 373 -22.31 7.75 -0.82
CA ASP A 373 -23.72 7.44 -0.58
C ASP A 373 -24.07 7.66 0.90
N TRP A 374 -23.16 7.27 1.79
CA TRP A 374 -23.34 7.47 3.23
C TRP A 374 -23.42 8.95 3.60
N LEU A 375 -22.56 9.78 3.00
CA LEU A 375 -22.48 11.21 3.25
C LEU A 375 -23.75 11.94 2.81
N ASN A 376 -24.37 11.52 1.69
CA ASN A 376 -25.60 12.12 1.18
C ASN A 376 -26.78 12.02 2.17
N MET A 377 -26.73 11.10 3.13
CA MET A 377 -27.75 10.96 4.18
C MET A 377 -27.48 11.87 5.41
N GLY A 378 -26.32 12.51 5.49
CA GLY A 378 -25.97 13.44 6.57
C GLY A 378 -26.03 12.79 7.96
N ASN A 379 -26.68 13.47 8.90
CA ASN A 379 -26.92 12.99 10.28
C ASN A 379 -28.28 12.31 10.49
N ASP A 380 -29.06 12.12 9.42
CA ASP A 380 -30.38 11.49 9.51
C ASP A 380 -30.24 9.98 9.76
N ILE A 381 -30.41 9.58 11.02
CA ILE A 381 -30.29 8.20 11.47
C ILE A 381 -31.37 7.33 10.83
N SER A 382 -32.59 7.84 10.67
CA SER A 382 -33.71 7.08 10.10
C SER A 382 -33.42 6.72 8.64
N LYS A 383 -32.94 7.68 7.84
CA LYS A 383 -32.51 7.42 6.46
C LYS A 383 -31.36 6.41 6.38
N LYS A 384 -30.37 6.51 7.29
CA LYS A 384 -29.25 5.57 7.35
C LYS A 384 -29.71 4.14 7.68
N ILE A 385 -30.62 3.99 8.65
CA ILE A 385 -31.20 2.69 9.00
C ILE A 385 -31.99 2.11 7.82
N GLU A 386 -32.81 2.92 7.15
CA GLU A 386 -33.57 2.49 5.98
C GLU A 386 -32.64 2.06 4.83
N PHE A 387 -31.56 2.82 4.60
CA PHE A 387 -30.54 2.48 3.61
C PHE A 387 -29.86 1.14 3.92
N ILE A 388 -29.44 0.91 5.17
CA ILE A 388 -28.85 -0.37 5.58
C ILE A 388 -29.86 -1.51 5.44
N LYS A 389 -31.12 -1.31 5.83
CA LYS A 389 -32.19 -2.31 5.68
C LYS A 389 -32.39 -2.67 4.21
N LYS A 390 -32.44 -1.68 3.32
CA LYS A 390 -32.54 -1.88 1.87
C LYS A 390 -31.32 -2.65 1.33
N GLN A 391 -30.10 -2.23 1.68
CA GLN A 391 -28.87 -2.92 1.26
C GLN A 391 -28.80 -4.36 1.77
N ARG A 392 -29.31 -4.64 2.98
CA ARG A 392 -29.36 -6.00 3.52
C ARG A 392 -30.28 -6.90 2.70
N ASN A 393 -31.44 -6.36 2.30
CA ASN A 393 -32.45 -7.10 1.54
C ASN A 393 -32.06 -7.28 0.06
N ASN A 394 -31.20 -6.42 -0.47
CA ASN A 394 -30.63 -6.60 -1.80
C ASN A 394 -29.74 -7.84 -1.86
N GLU A 395 -29.59 -8.37 -3.07
CA GLU A 395 -28.60 -9.42 -3.35
C GLU A 395 -27.19 -8.93 -2.99
N PRO A 396 -26.32 -9.81 -2.47
CA PRO A 396 -24.91 -9.49 -2.28
C PRO A 396 -24.25 -9.04 -3.59
N LEU A 397 -23.23 -8.19 -3.48
CA LEU A 397 -22.49 -7.73 -4.64
C LEU A 397 -21.81 -8.89 -5.36
N GLY A 398 -21.94 -8.90 -6.69
CA GLY A 398 -21.30 -9.88 -7.57
C GLY A 398 -19.79 -9.73 -7.66
N LYS A 399 -19.15 -10.67 -8.36
CA LYS A 399 -17.67 -10.79 -8.48
C LYS A 399 -16.93 -9.51 -8.88
N ASN A 400 -17.52 -8.72 -9.79
CA ASN A 400 -16.90 -7.54 -10.37
C ASN A 400 -17.31 -6.30 -9.58
N LEU A 401 -16.34 -5.67 -8.93
CA LEU A 401 -16.58 -4.49 -8.12
C LEU A 401 -16.43 -3.20 -8.93
N ILE A 402 -17.54 -2.53 -9.16
CA ILE A 402 -17.63 -1.23 -9.84
C ILE A 402 -18.58 -0.34 -9.03
N HIS A 403 -18.24 0.93 -8.90
CA HIS A 403 -19.14 1.93 -8.34
C HIS A 403 -19.79 2.73 -9.47
N THR A 404 -21.12 2.83 -9.47
CA THR A 404 -21.89 3.50 -10.51
C THR A 404 -22.94 4.43 -9.90
N PRO A 405 -23.22 5.59 -10.52
CA PRO A 405 -22.61 6.12 -11.75
C PRO A 405 -21.16 6.60 -11.53
N VAL A 406 -20.43 6.86 -12.63
CA VAL A 406 -19.11 7.50 -12.56
C VAL A 406 -19.29 8.96 -12.16
N ILE A 407 -18.51 9.42 -11.19
CA ILE A 407 -18.63 10.78 -10.63
C ILE A 407 -17.49 11.64 -11.15
N HIS A 408 -17.79 12.88 -11.54
CA HIS A 408 -16.80 13.83 -12.07
C HIS A 408 -15.77 14.22 -10.98
N PRO A 409 -14.48 14.41 -11.31
CA PRO A 409 -13.45 14.80 -10.34
C PRO A 409 -13.79 16.01 -9.46
N ASP A 410 -14.45 17.02 -10.01
CA ASP A 410 -14.85 18.23 -9.27
C ASP A 410 -15.93 17.95 -8.22
N GLU A 411 -16.89 17.08 -8.55
CA GLU A 411 -17.91 16.65 -7.61
C GLU A 411 -17.28 15.83 -6.48
N ILE A 412 -16.31 14.97 -6.78
CA ILE A 412 -15.56 14.22 -5.76
C ILE A 412 -14.77 15.17 -4.86
N ALA A 413 -14.12 16.20 -5.43
CA ALA A 413 -13.43 17.21 -4.66
C ALA A 413 -14.39 17.97 -3.72
N SER A 414 -15.60 18.29 -4.20
CA SER A 414 -16.66 18.89 -3.39
C SER A 414 -17.10 17.97 -2.24
N LYS A 415 -17.40 16.69 -2.56
CA LYS A 415 -17.78 15.67 -1.58
C LYS A 415 -16.71 15.40 -0.53
N LEU A 416 -15.43 15.48 -0.89
CA LEU A 416 -14.34 15.36 0.08
C LEU A 416 -14.27 16.55 1.05
N LYS A 417 -14.58 17.77 0.59
CA LYS A 417 -14.70 18.95 1.46
C LYS A 417 -15.90 18.79 2.40
N GLU A 418 -17.03 18.34 1.88
CA GLU A 418 -18.24 18.02 2.67
C GLU A 418 -17.95 16.95 3.73
N LEU A 419 -17.26 15.86 3.37
CA LEU A 419 -16.84 14.81 4.30
C LEU A 419 -15.92 15.35 5.41
N LYS A 420 -15.00 16.26 5.07
CA LYS A 420 -14.11 16.87 6.05
C LYS A 420 -14.93 17.69 7.06
N LEU A 421 -15.83 18.53 6.58
CA LEU A 421 -16.73 19.33 7.43
C LEU A 421 -17.61 18.43 8.30
N TYR A 422 -18.19 17.38 7.71
CA TYR A 422 -18.99 16.37 8.41
C TYR A 422 -18.25 15.77 9.62
N LYS A 423 -16.98 15.37 9.41
CA LYS A 423 -16.14 14.82 10.49
C LYS A 423 -15.83 15.85 11.57
N THR A 424 -15.45 17.07 11.18
CA THR A 424 -15.15 18.14 12.14
C THR A 424 -16.37 18.50 12.99
N ASN A 425 -17.56 18.60 12.39
CA ASN A 425 -18.80 18.87 13.12
C ASN A 425 -19.11 17.76 14.14
N LYS A 426 -18.95 16.49 13.74
CA LYS A 426 -19.14 15.35 14.65
C LYS A 426 -18.15 15.30 15.79
N GLU A 427 -16.88 15.60 15.53
CA GLU A 427 -15.87 15.71 16.58
C GLU A 427 -16.27 16.81 17.58
N MET A 428 -16.68 17.99 17.10
CA MET A 428 -17.16 19.07 17.98
C MET A 428 -18.39 18.70 18.81
N GLU A 429 -19.39 18.03 18.21
CA GLU A 429 -20.57 17.54 18.95
C GLU A 429 -20.18 16.55 20.05
N LYS A 430 -19.23 15.66 19.77
CA LYS A 430 -18.72 14.68 20.74
C LYS A 430 -17.99 15.35 21.90
N TYR A 431 -17.24 16.43 21.65
CA TYR A 431 -16.61 17.23 22.71
C TYR A 431 -17.66 17.92 23.59
N LYS A 432 -18.65 18.60 22.99
CA LYS A 432 -19.74 19.25 23.74
C LYS A 432 -20.51 18.28 24.63
N ASN A 433 -20.85 17.11 24.10
CA ASN A 433 -21.57 16.09 24.87
C ASN A 433 -20.74 15.54 26.04
N LYS A 434 -19.41 15.46 25.90
CA LYS A 434 -18.52 15.06 27.01
C LYS A 434 -18.43 16.12 28.08
N GLU A 435 -18.24 17.38 27.71
CA GLU A 435 -18.24 18.50 28.66
C GLU A 435 -19.57 18.59 29.43
N GLN A 436 -20.70 18.37 28.74
CA GLN A 436 -22.00 18.36 29.39
C GLN A 436 -22.20 17.18 30.35
N ILE A 437 -21.59 16.01 30.07
CA ILE A 437 -21.61 14.87 31.00
C ILE A 437 -20.70 15.16 32.20
N GLU A 438 -19.53 15.75 32.00
CA GLU A 438 -18.59 16.11 33.08
C GLU A 438 -19.10 17.24 33.98
N LEU A 439 -19.94 18.15 33.45
CA LEU A 439 -20.61 19.20 34.24
C LEU A 439 -21.86 18.71 34.99
N ASN A 440 -22.39 17.53 34.64
CA ASN A 440 -23.57 16.92 35.26
C ASN A 440 -23.22 15.75 36.21
N ILE A 441 -21.93 15.53 36.48
CA ILE A 441 -21.37 14.64 37.50
C ILE A 441 -20.77 15.53 38.60
#